data_AF-K2EZQ1-F1
#
_entry.id   AF-K2EZQ1-F1
#
_cell.length_a   1.000
_cell.length_b   1.000
_cell.length_c   1.000
_cell.angle_alpha   90.00
_cell.angle_beta   90.00
_cell.angle_gamma   90.00
#
_symmetry.space_group_name_H-M   'P 1'
#
loop_
_entity.id
_entity.type
_entity.pdbx_description
1 polymer ?
#
loop_
_entity_poly.entity_id
_entity_poly.type
_entity_poly.pdbx_seq_one_letter_code
_entity_poly.pdbx_strand_id
1 'polypeptide(L)'
;MKIRNVVIEGRNKGEKIGFPTINLKIEDKAKNILEAGVYSGMVFWDGNSKKAGIFIRPDKEMLEAHILGFYGNLRGKTVEVEIGKKIREAINFSSDEELISQIGRDIEKITTIK
;
A
#
# COMPACT_ATOMS: atom_id res chain seq x y z
N MET A 1 -13.45 0.37 -1.79
CA MET A 1 -13.63 0.70 -0.34
C MET A 1 -12.66 1.82 0.03
N LYS A 2 -12.99 2.71 0.95
CA LYS A 2 -12.12 3.81 1.38
C LYS A 2 -11.73 3.67 2.85
N ILE A 3 -10.46 3.90 3.17
CA ILE A 3 -9.93 3.93 4.53
C ILE A 3 -9.28 5.30 4.73
N ARG A 4 -9.74 6.05 5.74
CA ARG A 4 -9.19 7.35 6.08
C ARG A 4 -8.58 7.30 7.48
N ASN A 5 -7.27 7.50 7.59
CA ASN A 5 -6.58 7.45 8.87
C ASN A 5 -5.28 8.28 8.85
N VAL A 6 -4.69 8.47 10.02
CA VAL A 6 -3.37 9.11 10.18
C VAL A 6 -2.28 8.15 9.73
N VAL A 7 -1.33 8.64 8.94
CA VAL A 7 -0.14 7.88 8.56
C VAL A 7 0.74 7.66 9.77
N ILE A 8 0.98 6.39 10.08
CA ILE A 8 1.80 5.94 11.22
C ILE A 8 3.18 5.48 10.78
N GLU A 9 4.06 5.34 11.76
CA GLU A 9 5.38 4.74 11.56
C GLU A 9 5.25 3.24 11.25
N GLY A 10 5.96 2.80 10.21
CA GLY A 10 6.06 1.39 9.84
C GLY A 10 7.43 0.81 10.16
N ARG A 11 7.75 -0.33 9.54
CA ARG A 11 9.06 -0.99 9.70
C ARG A 11 10.14 -0.45 8.74
N ASN A 12 9.80 0.51 7.89
CA ASN A 12 10.64 1.10 6.85
C ASN A 12 11.33 0.05 5.94
N LYS A 13 10.76 -1.15 5.79
CA LYS A 13 11.33 -2.19 4.92
C LYS A 13 11.29 -1.75 3.46
N GLY A 14 10.14 -1.24 3.02
CA GLY A 14 9.96 -0.76 1.65
C GLY A 14 10.99 0.31 1.26
N GLU A 15 11.24 1.27 2.15
CA GLU A 15 12.22 2.35 1.92
C GLU A 15 13.63 1.79 1.67
N LYS A 16 14.08 0.80 2.46
CA LYS A 16 15.41 0.18 2.29
C LYS A 16 15.61 -0.50 0.94
N ILE A 17 14.52 -0.94 0.30
CA ILE A 17 14.54 -1.63 -1.00
C ILE A 17 14.04 -0.74 -2.15
N GLY A 18 13.89 0.58 -1.93
CA GLY A 18 13.52 1.55 -2.95
C GLY A 18 12.01 1.77 -3.18
N PHE A 19 11.15 1.16 -2.36
CA PHE A 19 9.69 1.27 -2.43
C PHE A 19 9.11 1.81 -1.12
N PRO A 20 9.33 3.10 -0.77
CA PRO A 20 8.82 3.68 0.47
C PRO A 20 7.29 3.58 0.56
N THR A 21 6.77 3.24 1.74
CA THR A 21 5.34 3.06 1.99
C THR A 21 4.86 4.00 3.09
N ILE A 22 3.64 4.53 2.93
CA ILE A 22 2.86 5.02 4.05
C ILE A 22 2.15 3.85 4.72
N ASN A 23 1.92 3.92 6.03
CA ASN A 23 1.28 2.86 6.79
C ASN A 23 0.02 3.40 7.46
N LEU A 24 -1.07 2.65 7.40
CA LEU A 24 -2.35 2.98 8.00
C LEU A 24 -2.88 1.79 8.81
N LYS A 25 -3.52 2.09 9.93
CA LYS A 25 -4.27 1.08 10.70
C LYS A 25 -5.59 0.79 10.00
N ILE A 26 -5.90 -0.50 9.82
CA ILE A 26 -7.19 -1.00 9.35
C ILE A 26 -8.08 -1.23 10.58
N GLU A 27 -9.24 -0.56 10.60
CA GLU A 27 -10.25 -0.74 11.66
C GLU A 27 -10.94 -2.12 11.57
N ASP A 28 -11.45 -2.61 12.70
CA ASP A 28 -12.02 -3.96 12.85
C ASP A 28 -13.06 -4.33 11.80
N LYS A 29 -13.92 -3.37 11.42
CA LYS A 29 -14.98 -3.61 10.41
C LYS A 29 -14.41 -3.92 9.03
N ALA A 30 -13.27 -3.36 8.67
CA ALA A 30 -12.64 -3.59 7.37
C ALA A 30 -11.82 -4.89 7.33
N LYS A 31 -11.36 -5.40 8.48
CA LYS A 31 -10.55 -6.63 8.55
C LYS A 31 -11.29 -7.87 8.07
N ASN A 32 -12.58 -7.96 8.33
CA ASN A 32 -13.40 -9.12 7.95
C ASN A 32 -13.77 -9.12 6.45
N ILE A 33 -13.50 -8.02 5.74
CA ILE A 33 -13.87 -7.83 4.34
C ILE A 33 -12.64 -7.96 3.43
N LEU A 34 -11.47 -7.56 3.92
CA LEU A 34 -10.25 -7.54 3.14
C LEU A 34 -9.45 -8.82 3.32
N GLU A 35 -9.06 -9.41 2.20
CA GLU A 35 -8.09 -10.50 2.17
C GLU A 35 -6.66 -9.95 2.15
N ALA A 36 -5.71 -10.76 2.60
CA ALA A 36 -4.30 -10.41 2.46
C ALA A 36 -3.88 -10.41 0.99
N GLY A 37 -3.08 -9.43 0.57
CA GLY A 37 -2.60 -9.35 -0.79
C GLY A 37 -2.23 -7.95 -1.23
N VAL A 38 -1.86 -7.84 -2.51
CA VAL A 38 -1.55 -6.56 -3.14
C VAL A 38 -2.74 -6.13 -4.00
N TYR A 39 -3.09 -4.86 -3.89
CA TYR A 39 -4.20 -4.22 -4.57
C TYR A 39 -3.69 -2.98 -5.30
N SER A 40 -4.34 -2.64 -6.41
CA SER A 40 -4.27 -1.27 -6.92
C SER A 40 -5.12 -0.34 -6.05
N GLY A 41 -4.84 0.95 -6.11
CA GLY A 41 -5.70 1.95 -5.48
C GLY A 41 -5.22 3.37 -5.69
N MET A 42 -5.85 4.28 -4.96
CA MET A 42 -5.58 5.72 -5.01
C MET A 42 -5.36 6.24 -3.59
N VAL A 43 -4.35 7.07 -3.39
CA VAL A 43 -4.14 7.80 -2.13
C VAL A 43 -4.47 9.27 -2.34
N PHE A 44 -5.19 9.86 -1.39
CA PHE A 44 -5.61 11.25 -1.39
C PHE A 44 -5.05 11.97 -0.15
N TRP A 45 -4.42 13.13 -0.35
CA TRP A 45 -3.89 13.97 0.72
C TRP A 45 -3.76 15.42 0.26
N ASP A 46 -4.14 16.39 1.09
CA ASP A 46 -3.97 17.83 0.82
C ASP A 46 -4.42 18.27 -0.60
N GLY A 47 -5.55 17.73 -1.10
CA GLY A 47 -6.06 18.00 -2.45
C GLY A 47 -5.33 17.28 -3.60
N ASN A 48 -4.27 16.53 -3.31
CA ASN A 48 -3.56 15.68 -4.25
C ASN A 48 -4.17 14.27 -4.29
N SER A 49 -4.00 13.59 -5.42
CA SER A 49 -4.25 12.16 -5.54
C SER A 49 -3.24 11.49 -6.45
N LYS A 50 -2.84 10.26 -6.10
CA LYS A 50 -1.94 9.44 -6.91
C LYS A 50 -2.25 7.96 -6.77
N LYS A 51 -2.04 7.22 -7.87
CA LYS A 51 -2.13 5.75 -7.88
C LYS A 51 -1.14 5.18 -6.86
N ALA A 52 -1.51 4.06 -6.25
CA ALA A 52 -0.67 3.35 -5.30
C ALA A 52 -0.78 1.84 -5.46
N GLY A 53 0.32 1.16 -5.12
CA GLY A 53 0.29 -0.25 -4.77
C GLY A 53 0.03 -0.40 -3.28
N ILE A 54 -0.99 -1.16 -2.94
CA ILE A 54 -1.51 -1.29 -1.58
C ILE A 54 -1.31 -2.74 -1.13
N PHE A 55 -0.45 -2.96 -0.14
CA PHE A 55 -0.32 -4.25 0.52
C PHE A 55 -1.17 -4.28 1.78
N ILE A 56 -2.11 -5.21 1.84
CA ILE A 56 -3.05 -5.35 2.95
C ILE A 56 -2.69 -6.59 3.78
N ARG A 57 -2.62 -6.39 5.10
CA ARG A 57 -2.36 -7.42 6.11
C ARG A 57 -3.40 -7.34 7.23
N PRO A 58 -4.58 -7.97 7.06
CA PRO A 58 -5.64 -7.94 8.05
C PRO A 58 -5.18 -8.56 9.38
N ASP A 59 -4.31 -9.57 9.33
CA ASP A 59 -3.67 -10.22 10.49
C ASP A 59 -2.84 -9.28 11.35
N LYS A 60 -2.35 -8.18 10.76
CA LYS A 60 -1.59 -7.12 11.43
C LYS A 60 -2.36 -5.81 11.55
N GLU A 61 -3.64 -5.80 11.20
CA GLU A 61 -4.47 -4.59 11.21
C GLU A 61 -3.85 -3.46 10.37
N MET A 62 -3.13 -3.79 9.30
CA MET A 62 -2.26 -2.82 8.62
C MET A 62 -2.43 -2.83 7.12
N LEU A 63 -2.40 -1.62 6.56
CA LEU A 63 -2.32 -1.33 5.14
C LEU A 63 -1.04 -0.54 4.89
N GLU A 64 -0.21 -1.01 3.96
CA GLU A 64 0.97 -0.29 3.47
C GLU A 64 0.69 0.18 2.03
N ALA A 65 0.88 1.47 1.73
CA ALA A 65 0.69 2.00 0.39
C ALA A 65 1.96 2.65 -0.15
N HIS A 66 2.47 2.13 -1.26
CA HIS A 66 3.52 2.74 -2.05
C HIS A 66 2.86 3.67 -3.08
N ILE A 67 3.03 4.98 -2.91
CA ILE A 67 2.42 6.00 -3.77
C ILE A 67 3.30 6.21 -5.01
N LEU A 68 2.77 5.90 -6.20
CA LEU A 68 3.56 5.90 -7.43
C LEU A 68 4.02 7.32 -7.78
N GLY A 69 5.34 7.48 -7.93
CA GLY A 69 5.96 8.76 -8.30
C GLY A 69 5.78 9.87 -7.25
N PHE A 70 5.57 9.51 -5.99
CA PHE A 70 5.59 10.45 -4.87
C PHE A 70 6.89 10.29 -4.08
N TYR A 71 7.54 11.42 -3.82
CA TYR A 71 8.73 11.51 -3.00
C TYR A 71 8.46 12.55 -1.91
N GLY A 72 8.34 12.11 -0.67
CA GLY A 72 8.00 12.99 0.45
C GLY A 72 7.55 12.20 1.67
N ASN A 73 7.15 12.94 2.71
CA ASN A 73 6.73 12.37 3.98
C ASN A 73 5.30 12.80 4.31
N LEU A 74 4.44 11.83 4.59
CA LEU A 74 3.05 12.03 5.02
C LEU A 74 2.81 11.61 6.47
N ARG A 75 3.85 11.21 7.22
CA ARG A 75 3.75 10.80 8.63
C ARG A 75 3.02 11.86 9.46
N GLY A 76 2.08 11.42 10.28
CA GLY A 76 1.25 12.29 11.11
C GLY A 76 0.14 13.03 10.36
N LYS A 77 0.10 12.98 9.02
CA LYS A 77 -1.01 13.53 8.23
C LYS A 77 -2.13 12.50 8.11
N THR A 78 -3.37 13.01 8.08
CA THR A 78 -4.53 12.20 7.72
C THR A 78 -4.60 12.09 6.21
N VAL A 79 -4.67 10.86 5.71
CA VAL A 79 -4.84 10.55 4.29
C VAL A 79 -6.03 9.64 4.09
N GLU A 80 -6.57 9.60 2.87
CA GLU A 80 -7.57 8.62 2.47
C GLU A 80 -6.97 7.68 1.42
N VAL A 81 -7.20 6.38 1.58
CA VAL A 81 -6.81 5.34 0.63
C VAL A 81 -8.05 4.65 0.10
N GLU A 82 -8.23 4.73 -1.21
CA GLU A 82 -9.25 3.97 -1.93
C GLU A 82 -8.65 2.67 -2.46
N ILE A 83 -9.15 1.56 -1.94
CA ILE A 83 -8.73 0.21 -2.33
C ILE A 83 -9.49 -0.19 -3.59
N GLY A 84 -8.72 -0.48 -4.64
CA GLY A 84 -9.18 -0.95 -5.94
C GLY A 84 -9.08 -2.47 -6.09
N LYS A 85 -8.63 -2.90 -7.27
CA LYS A 85 -8.63 -4.32 -7.66
C LYS A 85 -7.47 -5.08 -7.00
N LYS A 86 -7.74 -6.29 -6.49
CA LYS A 86 -6.69 -7.22 -6.06
C LYS A 86 -5.85 -7.64 -7.27
N ILE A 87 -4.54 -7.43 -7.21
CA ILE A 87 -3.61 -7.79 -8.28
C ILE A 87 -2.88 -9.11 -8.02
N ARG A 88 -2.74 -9.51 -6.74
CA ARG A 88 -2.27 -10.84 -6.33
C ARG A 88 -2.50 -11.11 -4.84
N GLU A 89 -2.41 -12.38 -4.48
CA GLU A 89 -2.27 -12.84 -3.09
C GLU A 89 -0.96 -12.37 -2.44
N ALA A 90 -0.91 -12.46 -1.11
CA ALA A 90 0.32 -12.31 -0.36
C ALA A 90 1.30 -13.46 -0.67
N ILE A 91 2.57 -13.13 -0.84
CA ILE A 91 3.64 -14.09 -1.20
C ILE A 91 4.78 -13.90 -0.19
N ASN A 92 5.35 -15.01 0.26
CA ASN A 92 6.62 -15.02 1.00
C ASN A 92 7.76 -15.11 -0.01
N PHE A 93 8.78 -14.27 0.18
CA PHE A 93 9.97 -14.25 -0.66
C PHE A 93 11.17 -14.78 0.11
N SER A 94 12.07 -15.46 -0.59
CA SER A 94 13.29 -16.02 0.01
C SER A 94 14.44 -15.01 0.02
N SER A 95 14.34 -13.94 -0.79
CA SER A 95 15.30 -12.84 -0.80
C SER A 95 14.65 -11.48 -1.09
N ASP A 96 15.38 -10.40 -0.82
CA ASP A 96 14.92 -9.05 -1.15
C ASP A 96 14.93 -8.79 -2.66
N GLU A 97 15.82 -9.42 -3.45
CA GLU A 97 15.82 -9.33 -4.92
C GLU A 97 14.53 -9.90 -5.54
N GLU A 98 14.07 -11.05 -5.06
CA GLU A 98 12.80 -11.65 -5.49
C GLU A 98 11.62 -10.71 -5.19
N LEU A 99 11.61 -10.14 -3.98
CA LEU A 99 10.61 -9.17 -3.55
C LEU A 99 10.62 -7.92 -4.45
N ILE A 100 11.79 -7.33 -4.69
CA ILE A 100 11.97 -6.15 -5.55
C ILE A 100 11.46 -6.44 -6.96
N SER A 101 11.85 -7.58 -7.54
CA SER A 101 11.40 -8.00 -8.87
C SER A 101 9.87 -8.13 -8.94
N GLN A 102 9.25 -8.71 -7.90
CA GLN A 102 7.80 -8.84 -7.84
C GLN A 102 7.11 -7.47 -7.69
N ILE A 103 7.61 -6.58 -6.84
CA ILE A 103 7.04 -5.23 -6.68
C ILE A 103 7.10 -4.46 -8.01
N GLY A 104 8.18 -4.59 -8.78
CA GLY A 104 8.27 -4.00 -10.13
C GLY A 104 7.14 -4.47 -11.04
N ARG A 105 6.91 -5.78 -11.13
CA ARG A 105 5.79 -6.38 -11.89
C ARG A 105 4.42 -5.93 -11.38
N ASP A 106 4.27 -5.77 -10.06
CA ASP A 106 3.03 -5.30 -9.45
C ASP A 106 2.74 -3.85 -9.85
N ILE A 107 3.76 -2.98 -9.84
CA ILE A 107 3.65 -1.57 -10.25
C ILE A 107 3.26 -1.47 -11.73
N GLU A 108 3.86 -2.26 -12.62
CA GLU A 108 3.50 -2.30 -14.04
C GLU A 108 2.03 -2.70 -14.26
N LYS A 109 1.51 -3.65 -13.47
CA LYS A 109 0.09 -4.00 -13.50
C LYS A 109 -0.78 -2.83 -13.01
N ILE A 110 -0.36 -2.15 -11.95
CA ILE A 110 -1.14 -1.04 -11.36
C ILE A 110 -1.21 0.17 -12.31
N THR A 111 -0.13 0.48 -13.02
CA THR A 111 -0.11 1.60 -13.97
C THR A 111 -1.05 1.38 -15.15
N THR A 112 -1.19 0.13 -15.60
CA THR A 112 -2.01 -0.27 -16.75
C THR A 112 -3.50 -0.47 -16.44
N ILE A 113 -3.90 -0.57 -15.16
CA ILE A 113 -5.31 -0.59 -14.76
C ILE A 113 -5.94 0.78 -15.07
N LYS A 114 -7.03 0.75 -15.84
CA LYS A 114 -7.86 1.92 -16.17
C LYS A 114 -8.69 2.36 -14.97
#